data_AF-A0A9E7UFN5-F1
#
_entry.id   AF-A0A9E7UFN5-F1
#
_cell.length_a   1.000
_cell.length_b   1.000
_cell.length_c   1.000
_cell.angle_alpha   90.00
_cell.angle_beta   90.00
_cell.angle_gamma   90.00
#
_symmetry.space_group_name_H-M   'P 1'
#
loop_
_entity.id
_entity.type
_entity.pdbx_description
1 polymer ?
#
loop_
_entity_poly.entity_id
_entity_poly.type
_entity_poly.pdbx_seq_one_letter_code
_entity_poly.pdbx_strand_id
1 'polypeptide(L)'
;MKIKGFNMSFEDIDSFIQHKKKVRRAHEKEVSLDYPELRKWDMNLLSYFKPFYAPLCDMCCLCTYGRCDLSTNKKGSCGINLEKQQARTILMMSCIGASAHAAHARDLVDMLMEEDPEGNSDMTVQLIWFHP
;
A
#
# COMPACT_ATOMS: atom_id res chain seq x y z
N MET A 1 -17.26 -18.34 10.80
CA MET A 1 -17.23 -16.89 10.60
C MET A 1 -17.66 -16.63 9.16
N LYS A 2 -18.89 -16.14 8.94
CA LYS A 2 -19.40 -15.81 7.60
C LYS A 2 -19.06 -14.35 7.36
N ILE A 3 -18.05 -14.08 6.55
CA ILE A 3 -17.81 -12.72 6.03
C ILE A 3 -18.93 -12.48 5.02
N LYS A 4 -19.89 -11.63 5.36
CA LYS A 4 -20.94 -11.14 4.46
C LYS A 4 -20.54 -9.74 4.05
N GLY A 5 -20.44 -9.50 2.75
CA GLY A 5 -20.00 -8.24 2.17
C GLY A 5 -19.24 -8.50 0.89
N PHE A 6 -19.83 -8.08 -0.23
CA PHE A 6 -19.22 -8.04 -1.56
C PHE A 6 -18.81 -9.39 -2.20
N ASN A 7 -19.78 -10.08 -2.83
CA ASN A 7 -19.50 -11.10 -3.84
C ASN A 7 -19.08 -10.43 -5.17
N MET A 8 -17.97 -9.69 -5.19
CA MET A 8 -17.35 -9.32 -6.46
C MET A 8 -16.17 -10.24 -6.70
N SER A 9 -16.22 -10.93 -7.84
CA SER A 9 -15.07 -11.63 -8.37
C SER A 9 -13.96 -10.63 -8.71
N PHE A 10 -12.72 -11.10 -8.81
CA PHE A 10 -11.64 -10.27 -9.32
C PHE A 10 -11.96 -9.71 -10.73
N GLU A 11 -12.75 -10.44 -11.52
CA GLU A 11 -13.22 -9.99 -12.84
C GLU A 11 -14.16 -8.79 -12.75
N ASP A 12 -15.05 -8.77 -11.75
CA ASP A 12 -15.94 -7.63 -11.50
C ASP A 12 -15.14 -6.39 -11.08
N ILE A 13 -14.09 -6.58 -10.26
CA ILE A 13 -13.19 -5.50 -9.84
C ILE A 13 -12.46 -4.93 -11.06
N ASP A 14 -11.95 -5.80 -11.93
CA ASP A 14 -11.26 -5.40 -13.15
C ASP A 14 -12.18 -4.64 -14.11
N SER A 15 -13.44 -5.07 -14.26
CA SER A 15 -14.43 -4.40 -15.10
C SER A 15 -14.79 -3.01 -14.56
N PHE A 16 -14.94 -2.85 -13.25
CA PHE A 16 -15.18 -1.57 -12.60
C PHE A 16 -13.97 -0.64 -12.73
N ILE A 17 -12.74 -1.16 -12.56
CA ILE A 17 -11.50 -0.41 -12.80
C ILE A 17 -11.43 0.07 -14.26
N GLN A 18 -11.78 -0.78 -15.23
CA GLN A 18 -11.80 -0.41 -16.64
C GLN A 18 -12.85 0.67 -16.95
N HIS A 19 -14.06 0.54 -16.39
CA HIS A 19 -15.11 1.54 -16.54
C HIS A 19 -14.69 2.89 -15.92
N LYS A 20 -14.15 2.87 -14.70
CA LYS A 20 -13.66 4.07 -14.00
C LYS A 20 -12.46 4.71 -14.70
N LYS A 21 -11.57 3.92 -15.32
CA LYS A 21 -10.48 4.42 -16.20
C LYS A 21 -11.02 5.25 -17.37
N LYS A 22 -12.14 4.84 -17.96
CA LYS A 22 -12.78 5.55 -19.07
C LYS A 22 -13.34 6.92 -18.65
N VAL A 23 -13.87 7.01 -17.42
CA VAL A 23 -14.43 8.24 -16.84
C VAL A 23 -13.34 9.19 -16.31
N ARG A 24 -12.30 8.67 -15.62
CA ARG A 24 -11.18 9.48 -15.08
C ARG A 24 -10.26 10.08 -16.15
N ARG A 25 -10.21 9.50 -17.36
CA ARG A 25 -9.41 10.01 -18.48
C ARG A 25 -9.78 11.44 -18.91
N ALA A 26 -10.96 11.93 -18.51
CA ALA A 26 -11.42 13.28 -18.83
C ALA A 26 -10.77 14.39 -17.99
N HIS A 27 -10.12 14.10 -16.84
CA HIS A 27 -9.63 15.18 -15.98
C HIS A 27 -8.41 14.93 -15.06
N GLU A 28 -7.69 13.81 -15.14
CA GLU A 28 -6.68 13.46 -14.12
C GLU A 28 -5.34 12.99 -14.70
N LYS A 29 -4.23 13.30 -14.00
CA LYS A 29 -2.91 12.75 -14.30
C LYS A 29 -2.97 11.22 -14.13
N GLU A 30 -2.75 10.50 -15.22
CA GLU A 30 -2.76 9.05 -15.24
C GLU A 30 -1.62 8.51 -14.35
N VAL A 31 -1.96 7.78 -13.28
CA VAL A 31 -0.96 7.05 -12.50
C VAL A 31 -0.46 5.91 -13.38
N SER A 32 0.80 5.99 -13.80
CA SER A 32 1.44 4.93 -14.59
C SER A 32 1.38 3.61 -13.80
N LEU A 33 0.78 2.58 -14.37
CA LEU A 33 0.84 1.21 -13.87
C LEU A 33 2.07 0.46 -14.40
N ASP A 34 2.89 1.14 -15.21
CA ASP A 34 4.11 0.58 -15.79
C ASP A 34 5.25 0.67 -14.77
N TYR A 35 5.50 -0.45 -14.09
CA TYR A 35 6.53 -0.56 -13.06
C TYR A 35 7.93 -0.10 -13.53
N PRO A 36 8.43 -0.49 -14.72
CA PRO A 36 9.64 0.08 -15.33
C PRO A 36 9.72 1.62 -15.33
N GLU A 37 8.66 2.31 -15.77
CA GLU A 37 8.66 3.78 -15.83
C GLU A 37 8.58 4.42 -14.45
N LEU A 38 7.82 3.84 -13.52
CA LEU A 38 7.84 4.26 -12.11
C LEU A 38 9.24 4.11 -11.50
N ARG A 39 9.89 2.96 -11.72
CA ARG A 39 11.24 2.69 -11.22
C ARG A 39 12.27 3.68 -11.79
N LYS A 40 12.12 4.06 -13.06
CA LYS A 40 12.98 5.09 -13.68
C LYS A 40 12.84 6.43 -12.96
N TRP A 41 11.60 6.82 -12.62
CA TRP A 41 11.35 8.01 -11.84
C TRP A 41 11.92 7.92 -10.41
N ASP A 42 11.76 6.78 -9.74
CA ASP A 42 12.36 6.55 -8.42
C ASP A 42 13.88 6.73 -8.46
N MET A 43 14.55 6.19 -9.48
CA MET A 43 16.00 6.35 -9.65
C MET A 43 16.41 7.80 -9.93
N ASN A 44 15.57 8.59 -10.61
CA ASN A 44 15.78 10.02 -10.76
C ASN A 44 15.71 10.71 -9.40
N LEU A 45 14.70 10.44 -8.57
CA LEU A 45 14.60 11.00 -7.21
C LEU A 45 15.80 10.62 -6.34
N LEU A 46 16.22 9.35 -6.37
CA LEU A 46 17.37 8.83 -5.64
C LEU A 46 18.72 9.37 -6.14
N SER A 47 18.75 10.03 -7.30
CA SER A 47 19.93 10.75 -7.77
C SER A 47 20.16 12.05 -6.98
N TYR A 48 19.08 12.75 -6.63
CA TYR A 48 19.10 14.01 -5.88
C TYR A 48 19.02 13.78 -4.36
N PHE A 49 18.20 12.83 -3.93
CA PHE A 49 17.93 12.54 -2.52
C PHE A 49 18.51 11.17 -2.16
N LYS A 50 19.80 11.14 -1.84
CA LYS A 50 20.47 9.89 -1.44
C LYS A 50 19.87 9.37 -0.11
N PRO A 51 19.44 8.10 -0.05
CA PRO A 51 18.95 7.54 1.19
C PRO A 51 20.04 7.53 2.27
N PHE A 52 19.69 8.01 3.45
CA PHE A 52 20.50 7.83 4.64
C PHE A 52 19.97 6.60 5.41
N TYR A 53 20.71 5.50 5.36
CA TYR A 53 20.33 4.25 6.01
C TYR A 53 20.77 4.24 7.48
N ALA A 54 20.09 5.02 8.32
CA ALA A 54 20.21 4.91 9.78
C ALA A 54 19.51 3.63 10.26
N PRO A 55 20.23 2.62 10.74
CA PRO A 55 19.62 1.35 11.13
C PRO A 55 18.81 1.51 12.41
N LEU A 56 17.57 1.02 12.41
CA LEU A 56 16.78 0.89 13.65
C LEU A 56 17.29 -0.29 14.50
N CYS A 57 17.82 -1.32 13.83
CA CYS A 57 18.34 -2.54 14.41
C CYS A 57 19.36 -3.14 13.45
N ASP A 58 20.50 -3.59 13.98
CA ASP A 58 21.58 -4.20 13.18
C ASP A 58 21.35 -5.70 12.89
N MET A 59 20.10 -6.17 12.97
CA MET A 59 19.76 -7.58 12.77
C MET A 59 18.62 -7.75 11.76
N CYS A 60 18.63 -8.91 11.08
CA CYS A 60 17.50 -9.37 10.26
C CYS A 60 16.94 -10.68 10.83
N CYS A 61 15.62 -10.74 11.01
CA CYS A 61 14.90 -11.91 11.55
C CYS A 61 13.70 -12.34 10.70
N LEU A 62 13.67 -11.98 9.41
CA LEU A 62 12.50 -12.12 8.54
C LEU A 62 12.34 -13.48 7.85
N CYS A 63 13.15 -14.48 8.20
CA CYS A 63 13.08 -15.81 7.57
C CYS A 63 13.57 -16.92 8.51
N THR A 64 13.36 -18.16 8.10
CA THR A 64 13.68 -19.37 8.86
C THR A 64 15.18 -19.70 8.93
N TYR A 65 16.04 -19.01 8.17
CA TYR A 65 17.49 -19.07 8.41
C TYR A 65 17.91 -18.53 9.78
N GLY A 66 17.00 -17.85 10.48
CA GLY A 66 17.20 -17.35 11.83
C GLY A 66 17.63 -15.88 11.86
N ARG A 67 18.11 -15.46 13.03
CA ARG A 67 18.59 -14.09 13.24
C ARG A 67 19.98 -13.91 12.64
N CYS A 68 20.09 -12.98 11.71
CA CYS A 68 21.35 -12.58 11.10
C CYS A 68 21.86 -11.28 11.75
N ASP A 69 23.07 -11.29 12.27
CA ASP A 69 23.81 -10.07 12.66
C ASP A 69 24.39 -9.40 11.40
N LEU A 70 23.94 -8.17 11.13
CA LEU A 70 24.34 -7.34 9.99
C LEU A 70 25.28 -6.20 10.38
N SER A 71 25.67 -6.12 11.66
CA SER A 71 26.64 -5.12 12.15
C SER A 71 27.96 -5.24 11.41
N THR A 72 28.77 -4.18 11.42
CA THR A 72 30.13 -4.19 10.83
C THR A 72 30.17 -4.67 9.37
N ASN A 73 29.14 -4.31 8.59
CA ASN A 73 29.02 -4.66 7.17
C ASN A 73 28.95 -6.17 6.87
N LYS A 74 28.51 -6.97 7.85
CA LYS A 74 28.19 -8.39 7.65
C LYS A 74 26.98 -8.55 6.74
N LYS A 75 26.86 -9.75 6.15
CA LYS A 75 25.71 -10.14 5.34
C LYS A 75 24.93 -11.23 6.05
N GLY A 76 23.61 -11.20 5.91
CA GLY A 76 22.76 -12.29 6.38
C GLY A 76 22.97 -13.56 5.55
N SER A 77 22.42 -14.68 6.01
CA SER A 77 22.57 -15.99 5.36
C SER A 77 22.05 -16.01 3.91
N CYS A 78 21.12 -15.11 3.56
CA CYS A 78 20.64 -14.93 2.18
C CYS A 78 21.45 -13.92 1.35
N GLY A 79 22.50 -13.30 1.91
CA GLY A 79 23.37 -12.33 1.25
C GLY A 79 22.94 -10.86 1.38
N ILE A 80 21.83 -10.54 2.05
CA ILE A 80 21.39 -9.16 2.29
C ILE A 80 22.35 -8.43 3.23
N ASN A 81 22.63 -7.15 2.96
CA ASN A 81 23.41 -6.27 3.83
C ASN A 81 22.48 -5.35 4.65
N LEU A 82 23.05 -4.61 5.60
CA LEU A 82 22.30 -3.74 6.51
C LEU A 82 21.48 -2.66 5.78
N GLU A 83 22.07 -2.00 4.79
CA GLU A 83 21.41 -0.93 4.01
C GLU A 83 20.15 -1.45 3.30
N LYS A 84 20.25 -2.60 2.62
CA LYS A 84 19.10 -3.22 1.93
C LYS A 84 18.07 -3.75 2.91
N GLN A 85 18.50 -4.26 4.07
CA GLN A 85 17.57 -4.67 5.12
C GLN A 85 16.79 -3.46 5.66
N GLN A 86 17.45 -2.32 5.88
CA GLN A 86 16.79 -1.09 6.33
C GLN A 86 15.80 -0.57 5.28
N ALA A 87 16.19 -0.55 4.00
CA ALA A 87 15.30 -0.18 2.90
C ALA A 87 14.03 -1.05 2.86
N ARG A 88 14.20 -2.37 3.02
CA ARG A 88 13.10 -3.34 3.08
C ARG A 88 12.17 -3.10 4.26
N THR A 89 12.74 -2.81 5.44
CA THR A 89 11.95 -2.51 6.65
C THR A 89 11.08 -1.28 6.45
N ILE A 90 11.62 -0.20 5.88
CA ILE A 90 10.86 1.04 5.65
C ILE A 90 9.77 0.83 4.59
N LEU A 91 10.06 0.10 3.51
CA LEU A 91 9.03 -0.25 2.53
C LEU A 91 7.88 -1.03 3.17
N MET A 92 8.21 -2.00 4.05
CA MET A 92 7.20 -2.75 4.79
C MET A 92 6.37 -1.85 5.71
N MET A 93 6.98 -0.89 6.41
CA MET A 93 6.26 0.11 7.22
C MET A 93 5.32 0.98 6.38
N SER A 94 5.76 1.43 5.20
CA SER A 94 4.92 2.17 4.26
C SER A 94 3.72 1.33 3.80
N CYS A 95 3.92 0.05 3.48
CA CYS A 95 2.84 -0.86 3.11
C CYS A 95 1.86 -1.10 4.27
N ILE A 96 2.34 -1.19 5.51
CA ILE A 96 1.48 -1.32 6.70
C ILE A 96 0.56 -0.09 6.83
N GLY A 97 1.12 1.12 6.73
CA GLY A 97 0.32 2.36 6.78
C GLY A 97 -0.71 2.46 5.66
N ALA A 98 -0.30 2.12 4.42
CA ALA A 98 -1.23 2.07 3.30
C ALA A 98 -2.35 1.04 3.50
N SER A 99 -2.03 -0.12 4.09
CA SER A 99 -3.01 -1.18 4.38
C SER A 99 -4.02 -0.75 5.45
N ALA A 100 -3.58 -0.01 6.48
CA ALA A 100 -4.46 0.54 7.49
C ALA A 100 -5.49 1.52 6.90
N HIS A 101 -5.04 2.45 6.05
CA HIS A 101 -5.94 3.38 5.37
C HIS A 101 -6.86 2.68 4.37
N ALA A 102 -6.37 1.66 3.66
CA ALA A 102 -7.19 0.88 2.73
C ALA A 102 -8.29 0.09 3.46
N ALA A 103 -7.96 -0.54 4.59
CA ALA A 103 -8.94 -1.23 5.42
C ALA A 103 -9.99 -0.26 5.97
N HIS A 104 -9.57 0.88 6.52
CA HIS A 104 -10.50 1.89 7.03
C HIS A 104 -11.43 2.44 5.94
N ALA A 105 -10.90 2.75 4.75
CA ALA A 105 -11.72 3.19 3.63
C ALA A 105 -12.71 2.10 3.17
N ARG A 106 -12.29 0.82 3.22
CA ARG A 106 -13.17 -0.30 2.91
C ARG A 106 -14.31 -0.41 3.92
N ASP A 107 -14.01 -0.33 5.21
CA ASP A 107 -15.01 -0.40 6.28
C ASP A 107 -16.07 0.72 6.11
N LEU A 108 -15.64 1.96 5.80
CA LEU A 108 -16.56 3.07 5.52
C LEU A 108 -17.46 2.83 4.29
N VAL A 109 -16.89 2.26 3.22
CA VAL A 109 -17.67 1.92 2.02
C VAL A 109 -18.67 0.81 2.31
N ASP A 110 -18.27 -0.22 3.06
CA ASP A 110 -19.17 -1.32 3.42
C ASP A 110 -20.33 -0.81 4.30
N MET A 111 -20.06 0.04 5.29
CA MET A 111 -21.10 0.69 6.10
C MET A 111 -22.05 1.55 5.25
N LEU A 112 -21.50 2.37 4.35
CA LEU A 112 -22.30 3.20 3.44
C LEU A 112 -23.23 2.34 2.57
N MET A 113 -22.74 1.20 2.07
CA MET A 113 -23.52 0.28 1.26
C MET A 113 -24.60 -0.46 2.07
N GLU A 114 -24.39 -0.64 3.39
CA GLU A 114 -25.40 -1.19 4.28
C GLU A 114 -26.50 -0.18 4.63
N GLU A 115 -26.13 1.08 4.84
CA GLU A 115 -27.06 2.16 5.24
C GLU A 115 -27.83 2.77 4.06
N ASP A 116 -27.19 2.96 2.91
CA ASP A 116 -27.80 3.52 1.69
C ASP A 116 -27.40 2.73 0.43
N PRO A 117 -28.02 1.55 0.22
CA PRO A 117 -27.69 0.67 -0.92
C PRO A 117 -27.99 1.28 -2.29
N GLU A 118 -28.92 2.23 -2.36
CA GLU A 118 -29.34 2.89 -3.60
C GLU A 118 -28.57 4.19 -3.87
N GLY A 119 -27.82 4.71 -2.90
CA GLY A 119 -27.03 5.94 -3.02
C GLY A 119 -27.89 7.18 -3.20
N ASN A 120 -29.08 7.19 -2.58
CA ASN A 120 -30.07 8.25 -2.74
C ASN A 120 -29.83 9.45 -1.80
N SER A 121 -28.98 9.31 -0.80
CA SER A 121 -28.70 10.34 0.20
C SER A 121 -27.41 11.12 -0.10
N ASP A 122 -27.42 12.44 0.10
CA ASP A 122 -26.22 13.28 0.08
C ASP A 122 -25.44 13.13 1.40
N MET A 123 -25.00 11.90 1.68
CA MET A 123 -24.31 11.51 2.92
C MET A 123 -22.82 11.81 2.93
N THR A 124 -22.32 12.53 1.92
CA THR A 124 -20.91 12.90 1.72
C THR A 124 -20.30 13.63 2.92
N VAL A 125 -21.13 14.18 3.82
CA VAL A 125 -20.73 15.02 4.94
C VAL A 125 -20.99 14.42 6.32
N GLN A 126 -21.81 13.38 6.47
CA GLN A 126 -22.22 12.87 7.80
C GLN A 126 -21.32 11.74 8.36
N LEU A 127 -20.77 10.87 7.50
CA LEU A 127 -19.98 9.72 7.96
C LEU A 127 -18.58 10.07 8.49
N ILE A 128 -18.06 11.26 8.18
CA ILE A 128 -16.74 11.72 8.67
C ILE A 128 -16.82 12.15 10.15
N TRP A 129 -18.01 12.48 10.67
CA TRP A 129 -18.17 13.15 11.97
C TRP A 129 -18.82 12.30 13.06
N PHE A 130 -19.19 11.04 12.78
CA PHE A 130 -20.02 10.22 13.69
C PHE A 130 -19.37 8.92 14.21
N HIS A 131 -18.05 8.74 14.08
CA HIS A 131 -17.34 7.69 14.81
C HIS A 131 -16.37 8.29 15.85
N PRO A 132 -16.55 8.02 17.16
CA PRO A 132 -15.57 8.35 18.20
C PRO A 132 -14.28 7.54 18.09
#